data_AF-A0A524MAQ2-F1
#
_entry.id   AF-A0A524MAQ2-F1
#
_cell.length_a   1.000
_cell.length_b   1.000
_cell.length_c   1.000
_cell.angle_alpha   90.00
_cell.angle_beta   90.00
_cell.angle_gamma   90.00
#
_symmetry.space_group_name_H-M   'P 1'
#
loop_
_entity.id
_entity.type
_entity.pdbx_description
1 polymer ?
#
loop_
_entity_poly.entity_id
_entity_poly.type
_entity_poly.pdbx_seq_one_letter_code
_entity_poly.pdbx_strand_id
1 'polypeptide(L)' 'MSMREREVNKIAQMYLKYLNGPLGKGVMEYLKEGESFTIRAHEELLRISKSQGKAVVRVLQEDHPSKLKSHEF' A
#
# COMPACT_ATOMS: atom_id res chain seq x y z
N MET A 1 17.62 9.83 -8.35
CA MET A 1 16.19 9.78 -8.00
C MET A 1 15.49 10.99 -8.57
N SER A 2 14.43 10.77 -9.34
CA SER A 2 13.61 11.84 -9.92
C SER A 2 12.80 12.58 -8.85
N MET A 3 12.31 13.78 -9.16
CA MET A 3 11.42 14.53 -8.25
C MET A 3 10.17 13.71 -7.90
N ARG A 4 9.62 13.02 -8.90
CA ARG A 4 8.46 12.13 -8.77
C ARG A 4 8.72 10.94 -7.83
N GLU A 5 9.84 10.26 -7.96
CA GLU A 5 10.21 9.16 -7.05
C GLU A 5 10.29 9.64 -5.59
N ARG A 6 10.76 10.88 -5.37
CA ARG A 6 10.81 11.47 -4.01
C ARG A 6 9.43 11.74 -3.46
N GLU A 7 8.50 12.22 -4.28
CA GLU A 7 7.11 12.45 -3.88
C GLU A 7 6.39 11.16 -3.51
N VAL A 8 6.54 10.12 -4.32
CA VAL A 8 5.90 8.82 -4.07
C VAL A 8 6.44 8.19 -2.79
N ASN A 9 7.76 8.26 -2.58
CA ASN A 9 8.37 7.81 -1.32
C ASN A 9 7.86 8.62 -0.12
N LYS A 10 7.69 9.93 -0.27
CA LYS A 10 7.12 10.78 0.78
C LYS A 10 5.70 10.34 1.14
N ILE A 11 4.85 10.08 0.14
CA ILE A 11 3.48 9.59 0.36
C ILE A 11 3.49 8.21 1.05
N ALA A 12 4.33 7.29 0.58
CA ALA A 12 4.48 5.97 1.20
C ALA A 12 4.87 6.06 2.68
N GLN A 13 5.82 6.94 3.03
CA GLN A 13 6.23 7.19 4.41
C GLN A 13 5.11 7.82 5.25
N MET A 14 4.32 8.72 4.68
CA MET A 14 3.17 9.30 5.37
C MET A 14 2.13 8.23 5.73
N TYR A 15 1.75 7.37 4.78
CA TYR A 15 0.83 6.27 5.04
C TYR A 15 1.40 5.24 6.01
N LEU A 16 2.69 4.92 5.90
CA LEU A 16 3.35 4.02 6.84
C LEU A 16 3.24 4.53 8.28
N LYS A 17 3.51 5.82 8.50
CA LYS A 17 3.40 6.46 9.80
C LYS A 17 1.95 6.53 10.28
N TYR A 18 1.03 6.91 9.40
CA TYR A 18 -0.39 7.04 9.74
C TYR A 18 -1.00 5.71 10.16
N LEU A 19 -0.80 4.66 9.36
CA LEU A 19 -1.39 3.33 9.57
C LEU A 19 -0.85 2.62 10.81
N ASN A 20 0.42 2.85 11.15
CA ASN A 20 1.02 2.35 12.38
C ASN A 20 0.80 3.30 13.59
N GLY A 21 0.07 4.39 13.41
CA GLY A 21 -0.28 5.34 14.46
C GLY A 21 -1.70 5.12 15.03
N PRO A 22 -2.09 5.89 16.07
CA PRO A 22 -3.41 5.75 16.71
C PRO A 22 -4.58 5.90 15.75
N LEU A 23 -4.46 6.79 14.76
CA LEU A 23 -5.50 7.04 13.76
C LEU A 23 -5.66 5.90 12.76
N GLY A 24 -4.56 5.19 12.46
CA GLY A 24 -4.54 4.04 11.56
C GLY A 24 -5.01 2.73 12.20
N LYS A 25 -5.10 2.69 13.53
CA LYS A 25 -5.41 1.48 14.29
C LYS A 25 -6.71 0.82 13.82
N GLY A 26 -7.77 1.60 13.59
CA GLY A 26 -9.03 1.05 13.10
C GLY A 26 -8.88 0.32 11.77
N VAL A 27 -8.19 0.93 10.80
CA VAL A 27 -7.91 0.27 9.50
C VAL A 27 -7.12 -1.02 9.69
N MET A 28 -6.10 -0.99 10.54
CA MET A 28 -5.23 -2.16 10.77
C MET A 28 -5.89 -3.25 11.62
N GLU A 29 -6.90 -2.95 12.43
CA GLU A 29 -7.70 -3.93 13.17
C GLU A 29 -8.57 -4.77 12.22
N TYR A 30 -9.17 -4.13 11.21
CA TYR A 30 -10.01 -4.83 10.23
C TYR A 30 -9.22 -5.51 9.11
N LEU A 31 -8.01 -5.03 8.80
CA LEU A 31 -7.12 -5.71 7.86
C LEU A 31 -6.59 -6.99 8.52
N LYS A 32 -6.86 -8.16 7.93
CA LYS A 32 -6.32 -9.42 8.46
C LYS A 32 -4.84 -9.53 8.14
N GLU A 33 -4.17 -10.35 8.93
CA GLU A 33 -2.75 -10.64 8.72
C GLU A 33 -2.54 -11.26 7.32
N GLY A 34 -1.56 -10.75 6.56
CA GLY A 34 -1.31 -11.17 5.18
C GLY A 34 -2.25 -10.55 4.12
N GLU A 35 -3.36 -9.91 4.50
CA GLU A 35 -4.19 -9.17 3.55
C GLU A 35 -3.49 -7.89 3.10
N SER A 36 -3.87 -7.43 1.91
CA SER A 36 -3.37 -6.20 1.34
C SER A 36 -4.40 -5.49 0.49
N PHE A 37 -4.31 -4.17 0.45
CA PHE A 37 -5.06 -3.33 -0.47
C PHE A 37 -4.09 -2.40 -1.21
N THR A 38 -4.55 -1.85 -2.33
CA THR A 38 -3.76 -0.94 -3.16
C THR A 38 -4.44 0.42 -3.23
N ILE A 39 -3.68 1.48 -2.99
CA ILE A 39 -4.10 2.86 -3.28
C ILE A 39 -3.42 3.27 -4.58
N ARG A 40 -4.21 3.76 -5.54
CA ARG A 40 -3.68 4.42 -6.73
C ARG A 40 -3.53 5.91 -6.43
N ALA A 41 -2.31 6.41 -6.49
CA ALA A 41 -1.98 7.83 -6.33
C ALA A 41 -1.41 8.33 -7.65
N HIS A 42 -2.20 9.08 -8.41
CA HIS A 42 -1.90 9.44 -9.81
C HIS A 42 -1.61 8.20 -10.66
N GLU A 43 -0.37 8.02 -11.09
CA GLU A 43 0.10 6.90 -11.93
C GLU A 43 0.77 5.79 -11.11
N GLU A 44 0.82 5.91 -9.77
CA GLU A 44 1.61 5.02 -8.92
C GLU A 44 0.69 4.19 -8.03
N LEU A 45 1.09 2.95 -7.77
CA LEU A 45 0.35 2.04 -6.91
C LEU A 45 1.09 1.84 -5.59
N LEU A 46 0.44 2.19 -4.48
CA LEU A 46 0.93 1.86 -3.15
C LEU A 46 0.22 0.59 -2.68
N ARG A 47 0.98 -0.48 -2.48
CA ARG A 47 0.49 -1.69 -1.82
C ARG A 47 0.69 -1.57 -0.32
N ILE A 48 -0.41 -1.68 0.41
CA ILE A 48 -0.44 -1.66 1.86
C ILE A 48 -0.83 -3.06 2.31
N SER A 49 -0.02 -3.67 3.17
CA SER A 49 -0.26 -5.01 3.71
C SER A 49 -0.07 -5.04 5.21
N LYS A 50 -0.73 -5.98 5.90
CA LYS A 50 -0.44 -6.27 7.30
C LYS A 50 0.60 -7.38 7.42
N SER A 51 1.68 -7.10 8.13
CA SER A 51 2.75 -8.04 8.46
C SER A 51 3.12 -7.90 9.93
N GLN A 52 3.01 -8.99 10.68
CA GLN A 52 3.27 -9.06 12.12
C GLN A 52 2.50 -7.98 12.90
N GLY A 53 1.21 -7.79 12.57
CA GLY A 53 0.37 -6.79 13.21
C GLY A 53 0.68 -5.34 12.83
N LYS A 54 1.62 -5.09 11.90
CA LYS A 54 2.02 -3.74 11.47
C LYS A 54 1.69 -3.50 10.01
N ALA A 55 1.45 -2.25 9.65
CA ALA A 55 1.30 -1.86 8.27
C ALA A 55 2.67 -1.82 7.58
N VAL A 56 2.76 -2.44 6.42
CA VAL A 56 3.88 -2.37 5.49
C VAL A 56 3.39 -1.70 4.22
N VAL A 57 4.10 -0.67 3.77
CA VAL A 57 3.75 0.08 2.55
C VAL A 57 4.86 -0.10 1.53
N ARG A 58 4.49 -0.52 0.31
CA ARG A 58 5.41 -0.71 -0.81
C ARG A 58 4.92 0.10 -2.00
N VAL A 59 5.84 0.82 -2.63
CA VAL A 59 5.60 1.43 -3.94
C VAL A 59 5.72 0.31 -4.98
N LEU A 60 4.65 0.07 -5.72
CA LEU A 60 4.68 -0.76 -6.91
C LEU A 60 4.99 0.17 -8.08
N GLN A 61 6.17 0.02 -8.69
CA GLN A 61 6.36 0.52 -10.04
C GLN A 61 5.40 -0.27 -10.93
N GLU A 62 4.71 0.37 -11.87
CA GLU A 62 3.85 -0.32 -12.82
C GLU A 62 4.68 -1.35 -13.63
N ASP A 63 4.80 -2.57 -13.12
CA ASP A 63 5.02 -3.74 -13.95
C ASP A 63 3.65 -4.18 -14.43
N HIS A 64 3.33 -3.77 -15.67
CA HIS A 64 2.36 -4.32 -16.61
C HIS A 64 1.17 -5.11 -16.02
N PRO A 65 -0.09 -4.68 -16.25
CA PRO A 65 -1.31 -5.34 -15.78
C PRO A 65 -1.57 -6.67 -16.53
N SER A 66 -0.71 -7.66 -16.35
CA SER A 66 -0.87 -8.98 -16.94
C SER A 66 -0.75 -10.04 -15.86
N LYS A 67 -1.92 -10.56 -15.46
CA LYS A 67 -2.20 -11.70 -14.53
C LYS A 67 -2.84 -11.33 -13.19
N LEU A 68 -3.90 -10.53 -13.22
CA LEU A 68 -5.05 -10.83 -12.37
C LEU A 68 -6.04 -11.61 -13.24
N LYS A 69 -5.86 -12.94 -13.33
CA LYS A 69 -6.92 -13.82 -13.84
C LYS A 69 -8.05 -13.76 -12.81
N SER A 70 -9.06 -12.95 -13.09
CA SER A 70 -10.38 -13.09 -12.49
C SER A 70 -10.87 -14.52 -12.77
N HIS A 71 -10.86 -15.38 -11.75
CA HIS A 71 -11.74 -16.53 -11.77
C HIS A 71 -13.12 -16.01 -11.41
N GLU A 72 -14.02 -16.08 -12.40
CA GLU A 72 -15.45 -15.91 -12.22
C GLU A 72 -15.98 -17.05 -11.34
N PHE A 73 -16.87 -16.71 -10.41
CA PHE A 73 -17.82 -17.63 -9.80
C PHE A 73 -19.22 -17.08 -10.06
#